data_AF-A0A1R0H2H3-F1
#
_entry.id   AF-A0A1R0H2H3-F1
#
_cell.length_a   1.000
_cell.length_b   1.000
_cell.length_c   1.000
_cell.angle_alpha   90.00
_cell.angle_beta   90.00
_cell.angle_gamma   90.00
#
_symmetry.space_group_name_H-M   'P 1'
#
loop_
_entity.id
_entity.type
_entity.pdbx_description
1 polymer ?
#
loop_
_entity_poly.entity_id
_entity_poly.type
_entity_poly.pdbx_seq_one_letter_code
_entity_poly.pdbx_strand_id
1 'polypeptide(L)'
;MDLPQFSVSLNDPSEAEFKRRVWWSYYVLIIDTYVIGSGFPSFDLKDIVVKLPKNDFEYRYSGCYTDSDPDLTNLVNLANTHVARLLYSDEIFYIIKIKVFYGEISRFIKNRWLRNNQNQDTINFKFIKCVDKLRKVKIYIDENYNIDLLKDGIRTPSSTDQFSTLQETQRVITVYFFNHIYAVMVLLLYQSELVRTNFVTINPNRIKSAKSNCIKASLESFILFKWESENIPFNISISTFAIWKIFVSLILLNCKFIQDVDPLTNKASPFDKMFMEIENSGKEATAIKYSYLLISRVLALKENHYFKNLFYKQYLDLMVPYSLSENDIQPWVIPKYLTFHKFECCTQSNYSTLDVKEYLFLSSDSSVKNRKSSISYLINS
;
A
#
# COMPACT_ATOMS: atom_id res chain seq x y z
N MET A 1 -6.92 -45.47 26.72
CA MET A 1 -7.63 -44.72 25.67
C MET A 1 -6.52 -44.20 24.78
N ASP A 2 -6.09 -45.05 23.87
CA ASP A 2 -4.87 -44.85 23.11
C ASP A 2 -5.12 -43.83 22.01
N LEU A 3 -4.36 -42.73 22.06
CA LEU A 3 -4.32 -41.76 20.97
C LEU A 3 -3.85 -42.50 19.71
N PRO A 4 -4.57 -42.43 18.59
CA PRO A 4 -4.10 -43.04 17.36
C PRO A 4 -2.75 -42.41 17.01
N GLN A 5 -1.72 -43.25 16.92
CA GLN A 5 -0.47 -42.89 16.30
C GLN A 5 -0.79 -42.43 14.88
N PHE A 6 -0.75 -41.12 14.67
CA PHE A 6 -0.55 -40.57 13.33
C PHE A 6 0.81 -41.07 12.87
N SER A 7 0.82 -42.19 12.16
CA SER A 7 1.92 -42.54 11.27
C SER A 7 1.89 -41.51 10.15
N VAL A 8 2.43 -40.32 10.43
CA VAL A 8 2.73 -39.32 9.41
C VAL A 8 3.68 -40.01 8.46
N SER A 9 3.21 -40.34 7.26
CA SER A 9 4.12 -40.57 6.15
C SER A 9 4.85 -39.25 5.94
N LEU A 10 6.02 -39.13 6.55
CA LEU A 10 6.98 -38.11 6.14
C LEU A 10 7.24 -38.38 4.65
N ASN A 11 6.71 -37.49 3.79
CA ASN A 11 6.98 -37.33 2.36
C ASN A 11 5.88 -37.76 1.37
N ASP A 12 4.60 -37.43 1.58
CA ASP A 12 3.74 -37.17 0.40
C ASP A 12 4.11 -35.78 -0.17
N PRO A 13 4.60 -35.69 -1.42
CA PRO A 13 4.90 -34.41 -2.06
C PRO A 13 3.69 -33.46 -2.10
N SER A 14 2.47 -34.00 -2.22
CA SER A 14 1.24 -33.22 -2.30
C SER A 14 0.91 -32.59 -0.96
N GLU A 15 0.97 -33.36 0.13
CA GLU A 15 0.81 -32.87 1.49
C GLU A 15 1.87 -31.81 1.85
N ALA A 16 3.12 -32.00 1.42
CA ALA A 16 4.18 -31.02 1.64
C ALA A 16 3.93 -29.70 0.89
N GLU A 17 3.42 -29.75 -0.34
CA GLU A 17 3.05 -28.55 -1.11
C GLU A 17 1.80 -27.86 -0.52
N PHE A 18 0.82 -28.63 -0.05
CA PHE A 18 -0.34 -28.10 0.69
C PHE A 18 0.11 -27.30 1.92
N LYS A 19 0.93 -27.91 2.79
CA LYS A 19 1.48 -27.26 3.99
C LYS A 19 2.26 -25.99 3.65
N ARG A 20 3.05 -26.02 2.57
CA ARG A 20 3.79 -24.85 2.06
C ARG A 20 2.85 -23.71 1.66
N ARG A 21 1.79 -24.00 0.91
CA ARG A 21 0.81 -23.00 0.45
C ARG A 21 0.02 -22.42 1.62
N VAL A 22 -0.43 -23.25 2.56
CA VAL A 22 -1.08 -22.80 3.81
C VAL A 22 -0.19 -21.83 4.57
N TRP A 23 1.10 -22.16 4.72
CA TRP A 23 2.06 -21.30 5.41
C TRP A 23 2.22 -19.94 4.71
N TRP A 24 2.33 -19.92 3.38
CA TRP A 24 2.44 -18.67 2.62
C TRP A 24 1.14 -17.85 2.62
N SER A 25 -0.02 -18.48 2.59
CA SER A 25 -1.31 -17.80 2.77
C SER A 25 -1.40 -17.13 4.14
N TYR A 26 -0.99 -17.84 5.20
CA TYR A 26 -0.88 -17.26 6.55
C TYR A 26 0.10 -16.08 6.58
N TYR A 27 1.28 -16.22 5.96
CA TYR A 27 2.25 -15.13 5.85
C TYR A 27 1.64 -13.88 5.22
N VAL A 28 0.94 -14.02 4.08
CA VAL A 28 0.31 -12.89 3.37
C VAL A 28 -0.70 -12.17 4.27
N LEU A 29 -1.58 -12.91 4.94
CA LEU A 29 -2.58 -12.35 5.86
C LEU A 29 -1.94 -11.59 7.03
N ILE A 30 -0.89 -12.15 7.63
CA ILE A 30 -0.17 -11.53 8.74
C ILE A 30 0.54 -10.26 8.30
N ILE A 31 1.15 -10.25 7.11
CA ILE A 31 1.80 -9.03 6.59
C ILE A 31 0.78 -7.92 6.37
N ASP A 32 -0.36 -8.20 5.73
CA ASP A 32 -1.39 -7.19 5.51
C ASP A 32 -1.89 -6.61 6.84
N THR A 33 -2.23 -7.48 7.80
CA THR A 33 -2.62 -7.07 9.16
C THR A 33 -1.53 -6.23 9.84
N TYR A 34 -0.27 -6.64 9.70
CA TYR A 34 0.87 -5.92 10.27
C TYR A 34 1.01 -4.52 9.66
N VAL A 35 0.85 -4.32 8.35
CA VAL A 35 0.98 -2.99 7.74
C VAL A 35 -0.03 -2.00 8.36
N ILE A 36 -1.26 -2.45 8.59
CA ILE A 36 -2.36 -1.61 9.06
C ILE A 36 -2.28 -1.40 10.58
N GLY A 37 -1.93 -2.47 11.32
CA GLY A 37 -2.01 -2.53 12.77
C GLY A 37 -0.79 -1.98 13.51
N SER A 38 -0.97 -1.82 14.83
CA SER A 38 0.02 -1.41 15.82
C SER A 38 0.95 -2.55 16.30
N GLY A 39 0.63 -3.81 15.94
CA GLY A 39 1.32 -4.99 16.43
C GLY A 39 2.75 -5.20 15.90
N PHE A 40 3.42 -6.19 16.49
CA PHE A 40 4.74 -6.68 16.08
C PHE A 40 4.58 -7.81 15.04
N PRO A 41 5.54 -8.01 14.12
CA PRO A 41 5.47 -9.14 13.21
C PRO A 41 5.62 -10.43 14.01
N SER A 42 4.78 -11.43 13.75
CA SER A 42 4.78 -12.71 14.47
C SER A 42 6.01 -13.58 14.20
N PHE A 43 6.85 -13.21 13.22
CA PHE A 43 8.06 -13.93 12.82
C PHE A 43 9.05 -13.00 12.09
N ASP A 44 10.35 -13.31 12.15
CA ASP A 44 11.39 -12.64 11.38
C ASP A 44 11.53 -13.30 9.99
N LEU A 45 11.86 -12.53 8.95
CA LEU A 45 12.09 -13.06 7.61
C LEU A 45 13.23 -14.08 7.59
N LYS A 46 14.24 -13.90 8.44
CA LYS A 46 15.38 -14.81 8.54
C LYS A 46 15.01 -16.19 9.08
N ASP A 47 13.88 -16.30 9.77
CA ASP A 47 13.40 -17.54 10.39
C ASP A 47 12.53 -18.36 9.40
N ILE A 48 12.29 -17.82 8.21
CA ILE A 48 11.48 -18.45 7.16
C ILE A 48 12.36 -19.42 6.37
N VAL A 49 12.19 -20.71 6.66
CA VAL A 49 12.87 -21.82 5.93
C VAL A 49 11.98 -22.49 4.87
N VAL A 50 10.76 -21.98 4.69
CA VAL A 50 9.77 -22.54 3.78
C VAL A 50 10.06 -22.06 2.34
N LYS A 51 10.24 -23.02 1.42
CA LYS A 51 10.44 -22.73 -0.01
C LYS A 51 9.18 -22.09 -0.60
N LEU A 52 9.32 -21.34 -1.68
CA LEU A 52 8.17 -20.81 -2.43
C LEU A 52 7.38 -21.95 -3.10
N PRO A 53 6.04 -21.83 -3.23
CA PRO A 53 5.21 -22.82 -3.91
C PRO A 53 5.52 -22.84 -5.41
N LYS A 54 5.13 -23.94 -6.06
CA LYS A 54 5.34 -24.17 -7.49
C LYS A 54 4.18 -24.96 -8.10
N ASN A 55 4.09 -24.93 -9.43
CA ASN A 55 3.11 -25.65 -10.24
C ASN A 55 1.66 -25.28 -9.86
N ASP A 56 1.35 -23.98 -9.85
CA ASP A 56 0.04 -23.47 -9.41
C ASP A 56 -1.15 -24.09 -10.15
N PHE A 57 -1.02 -24.25 -11.47
CA PHE A 57 -2.07 -24.83 -12.29
C PHE A 57 -2.34 -26.29 -11.93
N GLU A 58 -1.29 -27.11 -11.86
CA GLU A 58 -1.44 -28.52 -11.49
C GLU A 58 -1.96 -28.67 -10.07
N TYR A 59 -1.43 -27.91 -9.12
CA TYR A 59 -1.89 -27.98 -7.74
C TYR A 59 -3.40 -27.68 -7.62
N ARG A 60 -3.91 -26.76 -8.43
CA ARG A 60 -5.33 -26.36 -8.40
C ARG A 60 -6.27 -27.35 -9.08
N TYR A 61 -5.83 -27.98 -10.17
CA TYR A 61 -6.71 -28.76 -11.05
C TYR A 61 -6.35 -30.24 -11.17
N SER A 62 -5.18 -30.69 -10.70
CA SER A 62 -4.83 -32.12 -10.72
C SER A 62 -5.66 -32.91 -9.70
N GLY A 63 -5.87 -34.20 -9.98
CA GLY A 63 -6.63 -35.09 -9.11
C GLY A 63 -7.57 -36.02 -9.88
N CYS A 64 -8.25 -36.90 -9.13
CA CYS A 64 -9.28 -37.80 -9.63
C CYS A 64 -10.65 -37.32 -9.15
N TYR A 65 -11.30 -36.47 -9.94
CA TYR A 65 -12.66 -36.03 -9.67
C TYR A 65 -13.62 -36.95 -10.41
N THR A 66 -14.38 -37.78 -9.68
CA THR A 66 -15.38 -38.70 -10.26
C THR A 66 -16.72 -38.00 -10.53
N ASP A 67 -16.97 -36.85 -9.90
CA ASP A 67 -18.19 -36.04 -10.00
C ASP A 67 -17.89 -34.54 -10.28
N SER A 68 -16.88 -34.25 -11.09
CA SER A 68 -16.55 -32.86 -11.45
C SER A 68 -17.57 -32.28 -12.43
N ASP A 69 -17.82 -30.98 -12.29
CA ASP A 69 -18.47 -30.16 -13.30
C ASP A 69 -17.87 -30.48 -14.69
N PRO A 70 -18.70 -30.73 -15.74
CA PRO A 70 -18.21 -30.96 -17.10
C PRO A 70 -17.18 -29.93 -17.56
N ASP A 71 -17.34 -28.67 -17.13
CA ASP A 71 -16.45 -27.56 -17.49
C ASP A 71 -15.05 -27.69 -16.86
N LEU A 72 -14.92 -28.38 -15.71
CA LEU A 72 -13.64 -28.64 -15.04
C LEU A 72 -12.91 -29.88 -15.58
N THR A 73 -13.62 -30.77 -16.28
CA THR A 73 -13.04 -32.05 -16.74
C THR A 73 -11.86 -31.82 -17.69
N ASN A 74 -11.95 -30.82 -18.58
CA ASN A 74 -10.85 -30.45 -19.49
C ASN A 74 -9.62 -29.93 -18.74
N LEU A 75 -9.82 -29.18 -17.66
CA LEU A 75 -8.74 -28.65 -16.81
C LEU A 75 -8.02 -29.75 -16.05
N VAL A 76 -8.79 -30.68 -15.49
CA VAL A 76 -8.26 -31.84 -14.78
C VAL A 76 -7.42 -32.69 -15.73
N ASN A 77 -7.96 -32.97 -16.93
CA ASN A 77 -7.22 -33.71 -17.96
C ASN A 77 -5.92 -33.00 -18.33
N LEU A 78 -5.97 -31.69 -18.62
CA LEU A 78 -4.78 -30.91 -18.97
C LEU A 78 -3.75 -30.87 -17.83
N ALA A 79 -4.19 -30.67 -16.58
CA ALA A 79 -3.31 -30.68 -15.40
C ALA A 79 -2.62 -32.04 -15.22
N ASN A 80 -3.35 -33.14 -15.44
CA ASN A 80 -2.83 -34.50 -15.33
C ASN A 80 -1.88 -34.89 -16.48
N THR A 81 -1.84 -34.14 -17.60
CA THR A 81 -0.84 -34.36 -18.67
C THR A 81 0.56 -33.83 -18.32
N HIS A 82 0.71 -33.02 -17.27
CA HIS A 82 1.93 -32.30 -16.89
C HIS A 82 2.48 -31.29 -17.92
N VAL A 83 1.89 -31.19 -19.10
CA VAL A 83 2.24 -30.18 -20.13
C VAL A 83 1.89 -28.76 -19.64
N ALA A 84 0.89 -28.65 -18.78
CA ALA A 84 0.41 -27.39 -18.22
C ALA A 84 1.50 -26.58 -17.50
N ARG A 85 2.55 -27.22 -16.97
CA ARG A 85 3.70 -26.53 -16.34
C ARG A 85 4.45 -25.60 -17.29
N LEU A 86 4.40 -25.88 -18.59
CA LEU A 86 5.04 -25.07 -19.63
C LEU A 86 4.15 -23.93 -20.12
N LEU A 87 2.83 -24.05 -19.89
CA LEU A 87 1.81 -23.15 -20.45
C LEU A 87 1.34 -22.11 -19.44
N TYR A 88 1.36 -22.42 -18.14
CA TYR A 88 0.85 -21.56 -17.08
C TYR A 88 1.96 -21.17 -16.10
N SER A 89 2.06 -19.87 -15.83
CA SER A 89 3.03 -19.33 -14.87
C SER A 89 2.61 -19.57 -13.43
N ASP A 90 3.60 -19.71 -12.54
CA ASP A 90 3.39 -19.75 -11.09
C ASP A 90 3.06 -18.34 -10.54
N GLU A 91 1.82 -17.88 -10.71
CA GLU A 91 1.36 -16.56 -10.26
C GLU A 91 1.48 -16.38 -8.73
N ILE A 92 1.17 -17.42 -7.95
CA ILE A 92 1.24 -17.40 -6.48
C ILE A 92 2.68 -17.18 -6.01
N PHE A 93 3.65 -17.80 -6.70
CA PHE A 93 5.07 -17.58 -6.41
C PHE A 93 5.44 -16.10 -6.51
N TYR A 94 4.96 -15.39 -7.54
CA TYR A 94 5.24 -13.96 -7.72
C TYR A 94 4.45 -13.08 -6.76
N ILE A 95 3.19 -13.39 -6.50
CA ILE A 95 2.37 -12.71 -5.48
C ILE A 95 3.08 -12.75 -4.12
N ILE A 96 3.58 -13.92 -3.73
CA ILE A 96 4.32 -14.09 -2.48
C ILE A 96 5.61 -13.27 -2.49
N LYS A 97 6.41 -13.33 -3.56
CA LYS A 97 7.65 -12.55 -3.66
C LYS A 97 7.40 -11.05 -3.47
N ILE A 98 6.36 -10.52 -4.08
CA ILE A 98 5.99 -9.11 -3.90
C ILE A 98 5.50 -8.85 -2.48
N LYS A 99 4.68 -9.72 -1.90
CA LYS A 99 4.23 -9.59 -0.50
C LYS A 99 5.38 -9.66 0.50
N VAL A 100 6.42 -10.44 0.23
CA VAL A 100 7.66 -10.45 1.02
C VAL A 100 8.33 -9.07 0.97
N PHE A 101 8.50 -8.51 -0.23
CA PHE A 101 9.08 -7.18 -0.38
C PHE A 101 8.22 -6.06 0.22
N TYR A 102 6.90 -6.14 0.07
CA TYR A 102 5.94 -5.26 0.74
C TYR A 102 6.11 -5.28 2.27
N GLY A 103 6.32 -6.47 2.85
CA GLY A 103 6.66 -6.63 4.27
C GLY A 103 8.01 -6.01 4.63
N GLU A 104 9.05 -6.16 3.79
CA GLU A 104 10.36 -5.52 3.99
C GLU A 104 10.25 -3.98 4.05
N ILE A 105 9.55 -3.38 3.08
CA ILE A 105 9.26 -1.94 3.04
C ILE A 105 8.55 -1.52 4.32
N SER A 106 7.51 -2.25 4.72
CA SER A 106 6.69 -1.93 5.89
C SER A 106 7.50 -1.96 7.20
N ARG A 107 8.35 -2.99 7.39
CA ARG A 107 9.25 -3.09 8.56
C ARG A 107 10.28 -1.97 8.58
N PHE A 108 10.84 -1.62 7.43
CA PHE A 108 11.78 -0.50 7.31
C PHE A 108 11.12 0.81 7.74
N ILE A 109 9.97 1.16 7.15
CA ILE A 109 9.27 2.43 7.41
C ILE A 109 8.81 2.54 8.87
N LYS A 110 8.21 1.48 9.42
CA LYS A 110 7.72 1.48 10.81
C LYS A 110 8.79 1.87 11.82
N ASN A 111 10.05 1.49 11.57
CA ASN A 111 11.15 1.71 12.49
C ASN A 111 12.09 2.84 12.08
N ARG A 112 11.94 3.36 10.86
CA ARG A 112 12.81 4.38 10.26
C ARG A 112 13.00 5.62 11.14
N TRP A 113 11.92 6.10 11.75
CA TRP A 113 11.88 7.35 12.51
C TRP A 113 11.82 7.14 14.03
N LEU A 114 12.03 5.91 14.49
CA LEU A 114 12.24 5.67 15.92
C LEU A 114 13.58 6.27 16.29
N ARG A 115 13.65 6.92 17.46
CA ARG A 115 14.89 7.45 18.01
C ARG A 115 15.80 6.28 18.39
N ASN A 116 16.56 5.78 17.42
CA ASN A 116 17.56 4.74 17.58
C ASN A 116 18.93 5.32 17.16
N ASN A 117 20.02 4.76 17.67
CA ASN A 117 21.38 5.22 17.38
C ASN A 117 21.84 4.89 15.94
N GLN A 118 20.92 4.70 14.99
CA GLN A 118 21.28 4.35 13.62
C GLN A 118 21.76 5.58 12.86
N ASN A 119 22.87 5.42 12.14
CA ASN A 119 23.40 6.43 11.24
C ASN A 119 22.40 6.71 10.10
N GLN A 120 22.11 8.00 9.84
CA GLN A 120 21.24 8.44 8.75
C GLN A 120 21.70 7.98 7.36
N ASP A 121 23.01 7.87 7.12
CA ASP A 121 23.54 7.34 5.86
C ASP A 121 23.12 5.89 5.64
N THR A 122 23.10 5.09 6.70
CA THR A 122 22.62 3.70 6.64
C THR A 122 21.13 3.64 6.34
N ILE A 123 20.34 4.54 6.95
CA ILE A 123 18.89 4.63 6.69
C ILE A 123 18.63 5.07 5.25
N ASN A 124 19.36 6.08 4.76
CA ASN A 124 19.27 6.58 3.38
C ASN A 124 19.66 5.50 2.36
N PHE A 125 20.72 4.75 2.64
CA PHE A 125 21.13 3.63 1.79
C PHE A 125 20.07 2.53 1.72
N LYS A 126 19.42 2.19 2.84
CA LYS A 126 18.28 1.26 2.87
C LYS A 126 17.10 1.78 2.04
N PHE A 127 16.79 3.08 2.15
CA PHE A 127 15.75 3.71 1.34
C PHE A 127 16.05 3.57 -0.17
N ILE A 128 17.27 3.91 -0.60
CA ILE A 128 17.69 3.81 -2.01
C ILE A 128 17.59 2.36 -2.50
N LYS A 129 18.03 1.38 -1.69
CA LYS A 129 17.88 -0.05 -2.02
C LYS A 129 16.41 -0.45 -2.23
N CYS A 130 15.49 0.06 -1.40
CA CYS A 130 14.07 -0.17 -1.60
C CYS A 130 13.58 0.47 -2.90
N VAL A 131 14.00 1.70 -3.21
CA VAL A 131 13.65 2.38 -4.48
C VAL A 131 14.13 1.58 -5.70
N ASP A 132 15.37 1.09 -5.69
CA ASP A 132 15.92 0.30 -6.80
C ASP A 132 15.20 -1.03 -6.97
N LYS A 133 14.87 -1.72 -5.87
CA LYS A 133 14.09 -2.96 -5.91
C LYS A 133 12.66 -2.70 -6.40
N LEU A 134 12.05 -1.58 -6.02
CA LEU A 134 10.73 -1.17 -6.49
C LEU A 134 10.72 -0.88 -7.99
N ARG A 135 11.78 -0.26 -8.53
CA ARG A 135 11.95 -0.07 -9.98
C ARG A 135 12.00 -1.40 -10.74
N LYS A 136 12.72 -2.40 -10.21
CA LYS A 136 12.78 -3.75 -10.81
C LYS A 136 11.41 -4.44 -10.78
N VAL A 137 10.66 -4.28 -9.69
CA VAL A 137 9.28 -4.78 -9.59
C VAL A 137 8.38 -4.11 -10.61
N LYS A 138 8.51 -2.79 -10.83
CA LYS A 138 7.72 -2.08 -11.83
C LYS A 138 7.95 -2.64 -13.23
N ILE A 139 9.21 -2.79 -13.64
CA ILE A 139 9.58 -3.37 -14.95
C ILE A 139 8.91 -4.74 -15.12
N TYR A 140 9.03 -5.61 -14.12
CA TYR A 140 8.40 -6.93 -14.16
C TYR A 140 6.86 -6.85 -14.30
N ILE A 141 6.21 -5.94 -13.58
CA ILE A 141 4.75 -5.75 -13.66
C ILE A 141 4.36 -5.21 -15.03
N ASP A 142 5.10 -4.26 -15.61
CA ASP A 142 4.79 -3.69 -16.92
C ASP A 142 4.91 -4.72 -18.04
N GLU A 143 5.90 -5.63 -17.95
CA GLU A 143 6.12 -6.69 -18.93
C GLU A 143 5.07 -7.81 -18.84
N ASN A 144 4.62 -8.18 -17.63
CA ASN A 144 3.80 -9.38 -17.41
C ASN A 144 2.33 -9.07 -17.09
N TYR A 145 2.05 -7.87 -16.58
CA TYR A 145 0.76 -7.47 -16.02
C TYR A 145 0.41 -6.04 -16.42
N ASN A 146 0.48 -5.75 -17.73
CA ASN A 146 0.18 -4.43 -18.28
C ASN A 146 -1.23 -3.97 -17.89
N ILE A 147 -1.33 -2.77 -17.32
CA ILE A 147 -2.57 -2.12 -16.89
C ILE A 147 -3.59 -1.93 -18.03
N ASP A 148 -3.13 -1.85 -19.28
CA ASP A 148 -3.99 -1.74 -20.46
C ASP A 148 -4.93 -2.94 -20.60
N LEU A 149 -4.56 -4.11 -20.04
CA LEU A 149 -5.41 -5.30 -20.01
C LEU A 149 -6.70 -5.12 -19.18
N LEU A 150 -6.79 -4.07 -18.36
CA LEU A 150 -8.00 -3.75 -17.62
C LEU A 150 -9.03 -2.98 -18.46
N LYS A 151 -8.63 -2.38 -19.60
CA LYS A 151 -9.52 -1.55 -20.42
C LYS A 151 -10.73 -2.32 -20.98
N ASP A 152 -10.55 -3.61 -21.21
CA ASP A 152 -11.59 -4.48 -21.78
C ASP A 152 -12.64 -4.93 -20.73
N GLY A 153 -12.45 -4.56 -19.45
CA GLY A 153 -13.33 -4.91 -18.35
C GLY A 153 -13.35 -6.42 -18.04
N ILE A 154 -14.32 -6.86 -17.23
CA ILE A 154 -14.63 -8.28 -17.06
C ILE A 154 -15.78 -8.62 -17.99
N ARG A 155 -15.56 -9.49 -18.98
CA ARG A 155 -16.61 -9.94 -19.90
C ARG A 155 -17.69 -10.70 -19.13
N THR A 156 -18.96 -10.41 -19.41
CA THR A 156 -20.07 -11.23 -18.90
C THR A 156 -20.01 -12.62 -19.54
N PRO A 157 -20.06 -13.70 -18.74
CA PRO A 157 -20.00 -15.07 -19.29
C PRO A 157 -21.17 -15.29 -20.26
N SER A 158 -20.86 -15.78 -21.46
CA SER A 158 -21.85 -16.45 -22.30
C SER A 158 -22.04 -17.88 -21.75
N SER A 159 -23.25 -18.43 -21.86
CA SER A 159 -23.59 -19.75 -21.31
C SER A 159 -22.78 -20.92 -21.90
N THR A 160 -21.99 -20.67 -22.95
CA THR A 160 -21.22 -21.67 -23.69
C THR A 160 -19.70 -21.61 -23.46
N ASP A 161 -19.18 -20.63 -22.70
CA ASP A 161 -17.72 -20.49 -22.49
C ASP A 161 -17.36 -19.94 -21.09
N GLN A 162 -17.77 -20.68 -20.05
CA GLN A 162 -17.52 -20.32 -18.66
C GLN A 162 -16.02 -20.42 -18.30
N PHE A 163 -15.28 -21.28 -18.99
CA PHE A 163 -13.87 -21.53 -18.75
C PHE A 163 -12.95 -20.40 -19.21
N SER A 164 -13.09 -19.93 -20.45
CA SER A 164 -12.30 -18.78 -20.91
C SER A 164 -12.59 -17.55 -20.04
N THR A 165 -13.85 -17.41 -19.62
CA THR A 165 -14.30 -16.36 -18.70
C THR A 165 -13.59 -16.47 -17.33
N LEU A 166 -13.41 -17.66 -16.77
CA LEU A 166 -12.68 -17.85 -15.50
C LEU A 166 -11.20 -17.48 -15.62
N GLN A 167 -10.52 -17.90 -16.69
CA GLN A 167 -9.11 -17.59 -16.90
C GLN A 167 -8.89 -16.10 -17.18
N GLU A 168 -9.77 -15.49 -17.98
CA GLU A 168 -9.76 -14.05 -18.24
C GLU A 168 -10.00 -13.26 -16.96
N THR A 169 -10.99 -13.66 -16.15
CA THR A 169 -11.27 -13.04 -14.85
C THR A 169 -10.08 -13.14 -13.91
N GLN A 170 -9.45 -14.32 -13.78
CA GLN A 170 -8.26 -14.50 -12.95
C GLN A 170 -7.13 -13.59 -13.44
N ARG A 171 -6.85 -13.55 -14.74
CA ARG A 171 -5.82 -12.69 -15.32
C ARG A 171 -6.08 -11.22 -15.02
N VAL A 172 -7.30 -10.73 -15.22
CA VAL A 172 -7.69 -9.35 -14.96
C VAL A 172 -7.54 -9.00 -13.47
N ILE A 173 -7.98 -9.87 -12.57
CA ILE A 173 -7.81 -9.68 -11.11
C ILE A 173 -6.33 -9.66 -10.73
N THR A 174 -5.51 -10.53 -11.34
CA THR A 174 -4.06 -10.57 -11.10
C THR A 174 -3.38 -9.29 -11.59
N VAL A 175 -3.75 -8.77 -12.76
CA VAL A 175 -3.26 -7.46 -13.27
C VAL A 175 -3.64 -6.34 -12.31
N TYR A 176 -4.89 -6.31 -11.85
CA TYR A 176 -5.38 -5.35 -10.87
C TYR A 176 -4.57 -5.42 -9.57
N PHE A 177 -4.38 -6.62 -9.00
CA PHE A 177 -3.59 -6.84 -7.79
C PHE A 177 -2.17 -6.28 -7.91
N PHE A 178 -1.45 -6.64 -8.98
CA PHE A 178 -0.05 -6.27 -9.15
C PHE A 178 0.13 -4.75 -9.29
N ASN A 179 -0.73 -4.09 -10.07
CA ASN A 179 -0.67 -2.65 -10.24
C ASN A 179 -1.02 -1.90 -8.94
N HIS A 180 -2.03 -2.38 -8.19
CA HIS A 180 -2.37 -1.77 -6.90
C HIS A 180 -1.29 -1.94 -5.85
N ILE A 181 -0.78 -3.15 -5.64
CA ILE A 181 0.23 -3.38 -4.59
C ILE A 181 1.51 -2.59 -4.90
N TYR A 182 1.85 -2.42 -6.18
CA TYR A 182 2.94 -1.54 -6.59
C TYR A 182 2.68 -0.09 -6.19
N ALA A 183 1.53 0.47 -6.54
CA ALA A 183 1.17 1.84 -6.18
C ALA A 183 1.19 2.04 -4.66
N VAL A 184 0.69 1.07 -3.89
CA VAL A 184 0.74 1.11 -2.42
C VAL A 184 2.18 1.07 -1.91
N MET A 185 3.05 0.20 -2.43
CA MET A 185 4.48 0.18 -2.05
C MET A 185 5.16 1.53 -2.31
N VAL A 186 4.87 2.17 -3.45
CA VAL A 186 5.34 3.53 -3.77
C VAL A 186 4.84 4.51 -2.71
N LEU A 187 3.54 4.52 -2.42
CA LEU A 187 2.93 5.42 -1.44
C LEU A 187 3.59 5.27 -0.07
N LEU A 188 3.69 4.05 0.47
CA LEU A 188 4.28 3.82 1.79
C LEU A 188 5.73 4.30 1.85
N LEU A 189 6.54 3.94 0.84
CA LEU A 189 7.95 4.28 0.81
C LEU A 189 8.16 5.79 0.74
N TYR A 190 7.52 6.48 -0.21
CA TYR A 190 7.71 7.92 -0.38
C TYR A 190 7.00 8.75 0.69
N GLN A 191 5.88 8.29 1.27
CA GLN A 191 5.30 8.94 2.46
C GLN A 191 6.31 9.02 3.60
N SER A 192 7.18 8.00 3.75
CA SER A 192 8.20 8.03 4.79
C SER A 192 9.21 9.18 4.63
N GLU A 193 9.46 9.69 3.42
CA GLU A 193 10.30 10.88 3.17
C GLU A 193 9.62 12.21 3.54
N LEU A 194 8.30 12.20 3.73
CA LEU A 194 7.52 13.38 4.12
C LEU A 194 7.48 13.57 5.64
N VAL A 195 8.05 12.63 6.39
CA VAL A 195 8.08 12.67 7.85
C VAL A 195 9.02 13.76 8.33
N ARG A 196 8.56 14.58 9.28
CA ARG A 196 9.39 15.61 9.92
C ARG A 196 9.63 15.30 11.39
N THR A 197 10.90 15.35 11.76
CA THR A 197 11.40 15.12 13.11
C THR A 197 12.55 16.08 13.41
N ASN A 198 12.62 16.62 14.62
CA ASN A 198 13.62 17.61 15.03
C ASN A 198 15.08 17.10 15.08
N PHE A 199 15.30 15.79 15.00
CA PHE A 199 16.64 15.18 15.03
C PHE A 199 17.15 14.72 13.64
N VAL A 200 16.34 14.83 12.58
CA VAL A 200 16.76 14.53 11.20
C VAL A 200 16.24 15.57 10.25
N THR A 201 17.14 16.19 9.49
CA THR A 201 16.79 17.06 8.37
C THR A 201 16.75 16.23 7.09
N ILE A 202 15.62 16.29 6.37
CA ILE A 202 15.50 15.76 5.01
C ILE A 202 15.61 16.93 4.04
N ASN A 203 16.47 16.77 3.04
CA ASN A 203 16.68 17.75 1.98
C ASN A 203 15.34 18.10 1.28
N PRO A 204 15.03 19.39 1.06
CA PRO A 204 13.75 19.81 0.47
C PRO A 204 13.44 19.18 -0.90
N ASN A 205 14.45 18.92 -1.73
CA ASN A 205 14.26 18.29 -3.04
C ASN A 205 13.78 16.83 -2.92
N ARG A 206 14.21 16.10 -1.87
CA ARG A 206 13.68 14.76 -1.58
C ARG A 206 12.21 14.81 -1.19
N ILE A 207 11.82 15.81 -0.40
CA ILE A 207 10.42 16.03 -0.02
C ILE A 207 9.56 16.33 -1.26
N LYS A 208 10.00 17.24 -2.13
CA LYS A 208 9.33 17.53 -3.41
C LYS A 208 9.18 16.29 -4.28
N SER A 209 10.28 15.54 -4.46
CA SER A 209 10.27 14.28 -5.23
C SER A 209 9.29 13.27 -4.62
N ALA A 210 9.28 13.12 -3.29
CA ALA A 210 8.38 12.23 -2.58
C ALA A 210 6.91 12.63 -2.74
N LYS A 211 6.58 13.93 -2.62
CA LYS A 211 5.22 14.43 -2.87
C LYS A 211 4.77 14.10 -4.30
N SER A 212 5.61 14.35 -5.30
CA SER A 212 5.29 14.06 -6.71
C SER A 212 5.01 12.57 -6.94
N ASN A 213 5.87 11.69 -6.41
CA ASN A 213 5.68 10.23 -6.51
C ASN A 213 4.40 9.78 -5.79
N CYS A 214 4.13 10.32 -4.59
CA CYS A 214 2.90 10.03 -3.85
C CYS A 214 1.65 10.46 -4.64
N ILE A 215 1.62 11.66 -5.20
CA ILE A 215 0.48 12.16 -5.99
C ILE A 215 0.24 11.24 -7.18
N LYS A 216 1.28 10.96 -7.96
CA LYS A 216 1.17 10.08 -9.14
C LYS A 216 0.61 8.70 -8.77
N ALA A 217 1.21 8.03 -7.78
CA ALA A 217 0.75 6.72 -7.34
C ALA A 217 -0.67 6.74 -6.76
N SER A 218 -1.06 7.81 -6.05
CA SER A 218 -2.41 7.95 -5.51
C SER A 218 -3.46 8.11 -6.61
N LEU A 219 -3.16 8.87 -7.67
CA LEU A 219 -4.06 9.06 -8.80
C LEU A 219 -4.19 7.78 -9.64
N GLU A 220 -3.07 7.08 -9.90
CA GLU A 220 -3.07 5.77 -10.56
C GLU A 220 -3.91 4.76 -9.77
N SER A 221 -3.72 4.69 -8.45
CA SER A 221 -4.50 3.80 -7.60
C SER A 221 -5.97 4.21 -7.48
N PHE A 222 -6.29 5.50 -7.54
CA PHE A 222 -7.68 5.97 -7.56
C PHE A 222 -8.40 5.54 -8.84
N ILE A 223 -7.73 5.60 -10.00
CA ILE A 223 -8.28 5.12 -11.27
C ILE A 223 -8.56 3.62 -11.19
N LEU A 224 -7.66 2.84 -10.59
CA LEU A 224 -7.86 1.41 -10.41
C LEU A 224 -9.06 1.11 -9.48
N PHE A 225 -9.21 1.81 -8.36
CA PHE A 225 -10.39 1.64 -7.49
C PHE A 225 -11.70 1.99 -8.19
N LYS A 226 -11.68 3.02 -9.03
CA LYS A 226 -12.84 3.34 -9.87
C LYS A 226 -13.16 2.18 -10.81
N TRP A 227 -12.15 1.63 -11.48
CA TRP A 227 -12.31 0.46 -12.33
C TRP A 227 -12.89 -0.75 -11.55
N GLU A 228 -12.39 -1.02 -10.34
CA GLU A 228 -12.94 -2.06 -9.46
C GLU A 228 -14.42 -1.84 -9.19
N SER A 229 -14.82 -0.62 -8.83
CA SER A 229 -16.22 -0.30 -8.51
C SER A 229 -17.17 -0.47 -9.70
N GLU A 230 -16.66 -0.35 -10.93
CA GLU A 230 -17.42 -0.48 -12.18
C GLU A 230 -17.47 -1.93 -12.69
N ASN A 231 -16.50 -2.77 -12.33
CA ASN A 231 -16.31 -4.10 -12.93
C ASN A 231 -16.45 -5.27 -11.95
N ILE A 232 -16.24 -5.04 -10.65
CA ILE A 232 -16.25 -6.11 -9.64
C ILE A 232 -17.48 -5.94 -8.75
N PRO A 233 -18.33 -6.98 -8.61
CA PRO A 233 -19.46 -6.96 -7.69
C PRO A 233 -19.03 -6.60 -6.27
N PHE A 234 -19.80 -5.71 -5.65
CA PHE A 234 -19.47 -5.12 -4.35
C PHE A 234 -19.19 -6.18 -3.25
N ASN A 235 -19.99 -7.26 -3.21
CA ASN A 235 -19.82 -8.37 -2.27
C ASN A 235 -18.47 -9.10 -2.39
N ILE A 236 -17.83 -9.04 -3.57
CA ILE A 236 -16.51 -9.66 -3.83
C ILE A 236 -15.38 -8.66 -3.54
N SER A 237 -15.58 -7.38 -3.87
CA SER A 237 -14.58 -6.30 -3.73
C SER A 237 -14.16 -6.00 -2.28
N ILE A 238 -15.04 -6.21 -1.30
CA ILE A 238 -14.85 -5.78 0.10
C ILE A 238 -13.59 -6.34 0.80
N SER A 239 -13.02 -7.47 0.37
CA SER A 239 -12.21 -8.29 1.30
C SER A 239 -10.69 -8.07 1.33
N THR A 240 -10.02 -7.75 0.20
CA THR A 240 -8.53 -7.79 0.18
C THR A 240 -7.87 -6.44 -0.13
N PHE A 241 -8.49 -5.60 -0.96
CA PHE A 241 -7.90 -4.35 -1.43
C PHE A 241 -8.44 -3.10 -0.73
N ALA A 242 -9.62 -3.23 -0.12
CA ALA A 242 -10.35 -2.10 0.43
C ALA A 242 -9.56 -1.30 1.47
N ILE A 243 -8.69 -1.96 2.24
CA ILE A 243 -7.89 -1.28 3.25
C ILE A 243 -6.79 -0.38 2.67
N TRP A 244 -6.32 -0.69 1.45
CA TRP A 244 -5.34 0.15 0.76
C TRP A 244 -5.91 1.50 0.33
N LYS A 245 -7.24 1.62 0.29
CA LYS A 245 -7.94 2.90 0.07
C LYS A 245 -7.51 3.95 1.09
N ILE A 246 -7.17 3.58 2.33
CA ILE A 246 -6.65 4.51 3.35
C ILE A 246 -5.41 5.25 2.85
N PHE A 247 -4.40 4.54 2.35
CA PHE A 247 -3.12 5.15 1.96
C PHE A 247 -3.29 6.15 0.80
N VAL A 248 -4.17 5.82 -0.13
CA VAL A 248 -4.52 6.68 -1.26
C VAL A 248 -5.29 7.91 -0.79
N SER A 249 -6.36 7.72 0.00
CA SER A 249 -7.17 8.81 0.51
C SER A 249 -6.37 9.83 1.33
N LEU A 250 -5.35 9.39 2.07
CA LEU A 250 -4.47 10.29 2.82
C LEU A 250 -3.66 11.22 1.91
N ILE A 251 -3.18 10.74 0.76
CA ILE A 251 -2.49 11.61 -0.20
C ILE A 251 -3.48 12.55 -0.88
N LEU A 252 -4.61 12.01 -1.36
CA LEU A 252 -5.64 12.82 -2.01
C LEU A 252 -6.20 13.90 -1.07
N LEU A 253 -6.31 13.61 0.23
CA LEU A 253 -6.67 14.58 1.26
C LEU A 253 -5.69 15.76 1.26
N ASN A 254 -4.38 15.49 1.25
CA ASN A 254 -3.39 16.58 1.20
C ASN A 254 -3.52 17.38 -0.11
N CYS A 255 -3.77 16.71 -1.24
CA CYS A 255 -4.01 17.39 -2.53
C CYS A 255 -5.23 18.31 -2.52
N LYS A 256 -6.30 17.95 -1.80
CA LYS A 256 -7.51 18.78 -1.66
C LYS A 256 -7.20 20.17 -1.09
N PHE A 257 -6.17 20.30 -0.26
CA PHE A 257 -5.73 21.59 0.31
C PHE A 257 -4.69 22.33 -0.54
N ILE A 258 -4.33 21.80 -1.72
CA ILE A 258 -3.37 22.40 -2.66
C ILE A 258 -4.09 22.88 -3.94
N GLN A 259 -5.16 22.21 -4.34
CA GLN A 259 -5.88 22.52 -5.58
C GLN A 259 -6.58 23.87 -5.48
N ASP A 260 -6.29 24.76 -6.43
CA ASP A 260 -7.15 25.90 -6.75
C ASP A 260 -8.40 25.36 -7.45
N VAL A 261 -9.37 24.90 -6.68
CA VAL A 261 -10.70 24.65 -7.22
C VAL A 261 -11.39 26.01 -7.28
N ASP A 262 -11.71 26.46 -8.49
CA ASP A 262 -12.61 27.60 -8.68
C ASP A 262 -13.92 27.28 -7.91
N PRO A 263 -14.28 28.09 -6.89
CA PRO A 263 -15.48 27.86 -6.08
C PRO A 263 -16.77 27.74 -6.90
N LEU A 264 -16.79 28.27 -8.13
CA LEU A 264 -17.91 28.22 -9.06
C LEU A 264 -18.02 26.87 -9.79
N THR A 265 -16.90 26.15 -9.92
CA THR A 265 -16.88 24.79 -10.47
C THR A 265 -17.05 23.78 -9.34
N ASN A 266 -18.30 23.50 -8.97
CA ASN A 266 -18.69 22.57 -7.90
C ASN A 266 -18.36 21.09 -8.21
N LYS A 267 -17.15 20.79 -8.70
CA LYS A 267 -16.71 19.46 -9.11
C LYS A 267 -16.02 18.79 -7.92
N ALA A 268 -16.63 17.73 -7.39
CA ALA A 268 -16.07 16.92 -6.32
C ALA A 268 -14.63 16.47 -6.66
N SER A 269 -13.70 16.73 -5.74
CA SER A 269 -12.29 16.34 -5.89
C SER A 269 -12.13 14.81 -5.88
N PRO A 270 -11.00 14.27 -6.36
CA PRO A 270 -10.72 12.83 -6.23
C PRO A 270 -10.82 12.33 -4.77
N PHE A 271 -10.41 13.15 -3.80
CA PHE A 271 -10.58 12.83 -2.38
C PHE A 271 -12.05 12.69 -2.00
N ASP A 272 -12.90 13.65 -2.39
CA ASP A 272 -14.33 13.63 -2.02
C ASP A 272 -15.04 12.39 -2.56
N LYS A 273 -14.75 12.03 -3.82
CA LYS A 273 -15.29 10.82 -4.46
C LYS A 273 -14.87 9.56 -3.70
N MET A 274 -13.58 9.46 -3.40
CA MET A 274 -13.04 8.30 -2.69
C MET A 274 -13.55 8.22 -1.25
N PHE A 275 -13.69 9.35 -0.57
CA PHE A 275 -14.20 9.41 0.79
C PHE A 275 -15.67 8.97 0.87
N MET A 276 -16.52 9.44 -0.06
CA MET A 276 -17.91 8.99 -0.20
C MET A 276 -18.02 7.49 -0.51
N GLU A 277 -17.14 6.97 -1.36
CA GLU A 277 -17.12 5.54 -1.69
C GLU A 277 -16.77 4.67 -0.47
N ILE A 278 -15.75 5.09 0.31
CA ILE A 278 -15.37 4.40 1.56
C ILE A 278 -16.51 4.49 2.59
N GLU A 279 -17.18 5.63 2.71
CA GLU A 279 -18.36 5.78 3.58
C GLU A 279 -19.47 4.80 3.22
N ASN A 280 -19.84 4.76 1.93
CA ASN A 280 -20.88 3.87 1.44
C ASN A 280 -20.49 2.39 1.62
N SER A 281 -19.25 2.05 1.28
CA SER A 281 -18.72 0.70 1.46
C SER A 281 -18.65 0.29 2.95
N GLY A 282 -18.43 1.25 3.84
CA GLY A 282 -18.40 1.06 5.29
C GLY A 282 -19.76 0.73 5.92
N LYS A 283 -20.87 0.88 5.20
CA LYS A 283 -22.20 0.45 5.67
C LYS A 283 -22.30 -1.08 5.76
N GLU A 284 -21.60 -1.77 4.86
CA GLU A 284 -21.66 -3.23 4.71
C GLU A 284 -20.45 -3.95 5.33
N ALA A 285 -19.34 -3.24 5.58
CA ALA A 285 -18.09 -3.83 6.06
C ALA A 285 -17.45 -3.05 7.22
N THR A 286 -17.32 -3.69 8.38
CA THR A 286 -16.77 -3.06 9.61
C THR A 286 -15.34 -2.54 9.43
N ALA A 287 -14.48 -3.27 8.71
CA ALA A 287 -13.10 -2.82 8.46
C ALA A 287 -13.04 -1.55 7.60
N ILE A 288 -13.94 -1.43 6.61
CA ILE A 288 -14.05 -0.22 5.78
C ILE A 288 -14.67 0.93 6.57
N LYS A 289 -15.64 0.65 7.45
CA LYS A 289 -16.19 1.63 8.40
C LYS A 289 -15.10 2.23 9.28
N TYR A 290 -14.19 1.42 9.79
CA TYR A 290 -13.03 1.90 10.55
C TYR A 290 -12.13 2.80 9.70
N SER A 291 -11.91 2.42 8.44
CA SER A 291 -11.15 3.23 7.47
C SER A 291 -11.77 4.60 7.26
N TYR A 292 -13.08 4.67 7.06
CA TYR A 292 -13.85 5.92 6.99
C TYR A 292 -13.63 6.77 8.24
N LEU A 293 -13.89 6.22 9.43
CA LEU A 293 -13.75 6.96 10.69
C LEU A 293 -12.33 7.52 10.89
N LEU A 294 -11.31 6.76 10.53
CA LEU A 294 -9.93 7.20 10.56
C LEU A 294 -9.70 8.39 9.62
N ILE A 295 -10.11 8.28 8.36
CA ILE A 295 -9.95 9.35 7.36
C ILE A 295 -10.73 10.60 7.79
N SER A 296 -11.96 10.46 8.32
CA SER A 296 -12.76 11.58 8.82
C SER A 296 -12.06 12.33 9.95
N ARG A 297 -11.42 11.60 10.89
CA ARG A 297 -10.64 12.19 11.96
C ARG A 297 -9.41 12.93 11.42
N VAL A 298 -8.71 12.35 10.45
CA VAL A 298 -7.54 12.98 9.83
C VAL A 298 -7.92 14.23 9.04
N LEU A 299 -9.06 14.22 8.34
CA LEU A 299 -9.64 15.39 7.67
C LEU A 299 -9.90 16.52 8.68
N ALA A 300 -10.64 16.24 9.76
CA ALA A 300 -10.93 17.23 10.80
C ALA A 300 -9.65 17.79 11.45
N LEU A 301 -8.65 16.94 11.68
CA LEU A 301 -7.33 17.38 12.18
C LEU A 301 -6.64 18.32 11.19
N LYS A 302 -6.69 18.01 9.90
CA LYS A 302 -6.07 18.81 8.83
C LYS A 302 -6.77 20.16 8.67
N GLU A 303 -8.10 20.19 8.68
CA GLU A 303 -8.91 21.43 8.61
C GLU A 303 -8.58 22.37 9.78
N ASN A 304 -8.56 21.84 11.00
CA ASN A 304 -8.23 22.62 12.20
C ASN A 304 -6.84 23.27 12.12
N HIS A 305 -5.83 22.55 11.63
CA HIS A 305 -4.47 23.10 11.48
C HIS A 305 -4.34 24.04 10.28
N TYR A 306 -5.07 23.78 9.20
CA TYR A 306 -5.11 24.67 8.04
C TYR A 306 -5.50 26.09 8.48
N PHE A 307 -6.62 26.24 9.18
CA PHE A 307 -7.06 27.56 9.67
C PHE A 307 -6.06 28.18 10.65
N LYS A 308 -5.48 27.40 11.56
CA LYS A 308 -4.47 27.90 12.51
C LYS A 308 -3.21 28.43 11.80
N ASN A 309 -2.74 27.72 10.77
CA ASN A 309 -1.54 28.11 10.04
C ASN A 309 -1.74 29.39 9.21
N LEU A 310 -2.97 29.72 8.81
CA LEU A 310 -3.26 30.98 8.10
C LEU A 310 -2.98 32.23 8.96
N PHE A 311 -3.00 32.12 10.29
CA PHE A 311 -2.60 33.21 11.20
C PHE A 311 -1.07 33.41 11.26
N TYR A 312 -0.30 32.50 10.66
CA TYR A 312 1.15 32.43 10.72
C TYR A 312 1.79 32.64 9.34
N LYS A 313 1.27 33.60 8.56
CA LYS A 313 1.68 33.85 7.15
C LYS A 313 3.20 33.97 6.97
N GLN A 314 3.88 34.64 7.90
CA GLN A 314 5.34 34.82 7.84
C GLN A 314 6.15 33.52 7.87
N TYR A 315 5.56 32.42 8.34
CA TYR A 315 6.18 31.09 8.35
C TYR A 315 5.77 30.26 7.13
N LEU A 316 4.65 30.57 6.49
CA LEU A 316 4.24 29.89 5.26
C LEU A 316 5.21 30.18 4.11
N ASP A 317 5.77 31.39 4.03
CA ASP A 317 6.79 31.73 3.03
C ASP A 317 8.05 30.85 3.16
N LEU A 318 8.35 30.38 4.38
CA LEU A 318 9.48 29.48 4.64
C LEU A 318 9.19 28.02 4.25
N MET A 319 7.95 27.70 3.89
CA MET A 319 7.56 26.36 3.40
C MET A 319 7.84 26.18 1.91
N VAL A 320 8.03 27.26 1.14
CA VAL A 320 8.27 27.25 -0.32
C VAL A 320 9.36 26.27 -0.76
N PRO A 321 10.50 26.09 -0.06
CA PRO A 321 11.50 25.09 -0.44
C PRO A 321 10.95 23.65 -0.48
N TYR A 322 9.92 23.35 0.29
CA TYR A 322 9.28 22.04 0.42
C TYR A 322 8.00 21.89 -0.43
N SER A 323 7.57 22.94 -1.11
CA SER A 323 6.30 23.04 -1.83
C SER A 323 6.43 22.59 -3.30
N LEU A 324 5.43 21.89 -3.82
CA LEU A 324 5.31 21.58 -5.25
C LEU A 324 4.79 22.75 -6.09
N SER A 325 4.00 23.63 -5.47
CA SER A 325 3.40 24.81 -6.09
C SER A 325 3.21 25.91 -5.03
N GLU A 326 2.79 27.10 -5.44
CA GLU A 326 2.53 28.23 -4.55
C GLU A 326 1.45 27.92 -3.48
N ASN A 327 0.53 27.01 -3.79
CA ASN A 327 -0.55 26.60 -2.87
C ASN A 327 -0.12 25.46 -1.94
N ASP A 328 0.99 24.77 -2.20
CA ASP A 328 1.48 23.64 -1.40
C ASP A 328 2.38 24.08 -0.23
N ILE A 329 1.93 25.09 0.51
CA ILE A 329 2.68 25.72 1.62
C ILE A 329 2.26 25.19 3.01
N GLN A 330 1.30 24.28 3.06
CA GLN A 330 0.81 23.68 4.30
C GLN A 330 1.52 22.35 4.59
N PRO A 331 1.90 22.07 5.85
CA PRO A 331 2.41 20.75 6.24
C PRO A 331 1.46 19.61 5.85
N TRP A 332 1.98 18.53 5.26
CA TRP A 332 1.17 17.37 4.90
C TRP A 332 0.87 16.50 6.12
N VAL A 333 -0.35 15.99 6.22
CA VAL A 333 -0.73 15.02 7.25
C VAL A 333 -0.32 13.61 6.83
N ILE A 334 0.73 13.10 7.49
CA ILE A 334 1.40 11.84 7.13
C ILE A 334 1.75 11.05 8.40
N PRO A 335 1.49 9.73 8.44
CA PRO A 335 1.88 8.89 9.57
C PRO A 335 3.41 8.74 9.63
N LYS A 336 4.00 8.94 10.82
CA LYS A 336 5.44 8.74 11.05
C LYS A 336 5.84 7.29 10.94
N TYR A 337 4.97 6.37 11.35
CA TYR A 337 5.33 4.97 11.52
C TYR A 337 4.40 4.04 10.76
N LEU A 338 4.15 4.36 9.49
CA LEU A 338 3.26 3.64 8.56
C LEU A 338 1.75 3.84 8.84
N THR A 339 1.35 3.89 10.10
CA THR A 339 -0.05 4.04 10.54
C THR A 339 -0.19 5.16 11.59
N PHE A 340 -1.39 5.73 11.70
CA PHE A 340 -1.74 6.76 12.70
C PHE A 340 -1.94 6.20 14.12
N HIS A 341 -1.86 4.89 14.31
CA HIS A 341 -2.15 4.23 15.59
C HIS A 341 -1.02 3.33 16.09
N LYS A 342 0.24 3.54 15.68
CA LYS A 342 1.36 2.72 16.17
C LYS A 342 1.45 2.74 17.70
N PHE A 343 1.34 3.92 18.29
CA PHE A 343 1.29 4.11 19.74
C PHE A 343 -0.13 4.51 20.14
N GLU A 344 -0.87 3.58 20.76
CA GLU A 344 -2.27 3.79 21.15
C GLU A 344 -2.43 4.92 22.17
N CYS A 345 -1.46 5.09 23.07
CA CYS A 345 -1.50 6.12 24.11
C CYS A 345 -1.15 7.54 23.62
N CYS A 346 -0.64 7.71 22.39
CA CYS A 346 -0.03 8.97 21.95
C CYS A 346 -0.30 9.27 20.47
N THR A 347 -1.56 9.58 20.11
CA THR A 347 -1.98 9.84 18.72
C THR A 347 -1.12 10.91 18.02
N GLN A 348 -0.79 12.01 18.70
CA GLN A 348 0.04 13.09 18.14
C GLN A 348 1.46 12.64 17.78
N SER A 349 2.01 11.65 18.50
CA SER A 349 3.33 11.12 18.22
C SER A 349 3.35 10.27 16.94
N ASN A 350 2.20 9.75 16.49
CA ASN A 350 2.10 8.86 15.34
C ASN A 350 2.14 9.57 13.97
N TYR A 351 2.03 10.90 13.91
CA TYR A 351 2.05 11.65 12.65
C TYR A 351 2.95 12.89 12.72
N SER A 352 3.39 13.38 11.56
CA SER A 352 4.21 14.61 11.47
C SER A 352 3.46 15.82 11.99
N THR A 353 4.15 16.76 12.63
CA THR A 353 3.50 18.00 13.09
C THR A 353 2.83 18.72 11.92
N LEU A 354 1.64 19.27 12.21
CA LEU A 354 0.88 20.10 11.29
C LEU A 354 1.01 21.59 11.60
N ASP A 355 1.67 21.93 12.71
CA ASP A 355 2.03 23.30 13.02
C ASP A 355 3.22 23.72 12.16
N VAL A 356 3.07 24.82 11.41
CA VAL A 356 4.10 25.29 10.48
C VAL A 356 5.42 25.67 11.17
N LYS A 357 5.37 26.20 12.40
CA LYS A 357 6.59 26.58 13.14
C LYS A 357 7.34 25.36 13.60
N GLU A 358 6.61 24.37 14.15
CA GLU A 358 7.21 23.11 14.57
C GLU A 358 7.79 22.34 13.37
N TYR A 359 7.09 22.34 12.23
CA TYR A 359 7.56 21.70 10.99
C TYR A 359 8.91 22.24 10.53
N LEU A 360 9.08 23.56 10.67
CA LEU A 360 10.30 24.31 10.33
C LEU A 360 11.34 24.31 11.45
N PHE A 361 11.08 23.63 12.58
CA PHE A 361 11.94 23.60 13.76
C PHE A 361 12.24 24.98 14.35
N LEU A 362 11.27 25.90 14.26
CA LEU A 362 11.36 27.26 14.79
C LEU A 362 10.75 27.28 16.21
N SER A 363 11.49 26.79 17.21
CA SER A 363 11.08 26.96 18.61
C SER A 363 11.29 28.41 19.08
N SER A 364 10.48 28.83 20.06
CA SER A 364 10.42 30.18 20.64
C SER A 364 11.72 30.69 21.26
N ASP A 365 12.71 29.83 21.51
CA ASP A 365 13.99 30.19 22.16
C ASP A 365 15.15 30.52 21.20
N SER A 366 14.94 30.46 19.88
CA SER A 366 16.00 30.86 18.95
C SER A 366 15.93 32.37 18.67
N SER A 367 16.90 33.09 19.25
CA SER A 367 17.16 34.51 18.96
C SER A 367 17.21 34.76 17.45
N VAL A 368 16.72 35.93 17.02
CA VAL A 368 16.50 36.29 15.61
C VAL A 368 17.75 36.14 14.72
N LYS A 369 18.96 36.19 15.29
CA LYS A 369 20.22 35.96 14.57
C LYS A 369 20.49 34.48 14.21
N ASN A 370 19.98 33.53 14.99
CA ASN A 370 20.09 32.09 14.69
C ASN A 370 19.06 31.59 13.66
N ARG A 371 18.03 32.39 13.33
CA ARG A 371 16.99 32.01 12.36
C ARG A 371 17.49 32.02 10.93
N LYS A 372 18.28 33.03 10.51
CA LYS A 372 18.85 33.07 9.16
C LYS A 372 19.89 31.97 8.92
N SER A 373 20.75 31.68 9.91
CA SER A 373 21.75 30.61 9.82
C SER A 373 21.13 29.21 9.79
N SER A 374 20.09 28.97 10.60
CA SER A 374 19.35 27.70 10.62
C SER A 374 18.54 27.48 9.33
N ILE A 375 17.92 28.53 8.77
CA ILE A 375 17.19 28.45 7.50
C ILE A 375 18.17 28.24 6.33
N SER A 376 19.30 28.94 6.29
CA SER A 376 20.33 28.69 5.27
C SER A 376 20.94 27.30 5.37
N TYR A 377 21.07 26.74 6.58
CA TYR A 377 21.47 25.35 6.77
C TYR A 377 20.42 24.38 6.23
N LEU A 378 19.13 24.58 6.56
CA LEU A 378 18.03 23.74 6.07
C LEU A 378 17.82 23.76 4.54
N ILE A 379 18.22 24.85 3.88
CA ILE A 379 18.13 25.01 2.41
C ILE A 379 19.37 24.41 1.72
N ASN A 380 20.54 24.47 2.36
CA ASN A 380 21.82 24.06 1.77
C ASN A 380 22.32 22.66 2.18
N SER A 381 21.61 21.97 3.08
CA SER A 381 21.79 20.55 3.43
C SER A 381 20.75 19.68 2.73
#